data_AF-A0A2V6H7E7-F1
#
_entry.id   AF-A0A2V6H7E7-F1
#
_cell.length_a   1.000
_cell.length_b   1.000
_cell.length_c   1.000
_cell.angle_alpha   90.00
_cell.angle_beta   90.00
_cell.angle_gamma   90.00
#
_symmetry.space_group_name_H-M   'P 1'
#
loop_
_entity.id
_entity.type
_entity.pdbx_description
1 polymer ?
#
loop_
_entity_poly.entity_id
_entity_poly.type
_entity_poly.pdbx_seq_one_letter_code
_entity_poly.pdbx_strand_id
1 'polypeptide(L)'
;MTIFLGCGFAAKYRGGGGNFSVPLQWMLGLQRLKLDAIWLELLPATDDPEAYQARIDNFQRQLRAHGLAGRYCLLYQKPAATTHELDSMRCIGMSKRALLDRLAGPNTLLNLSYSIHPPFLLQFSRRIFCDLDPSEIFYWMTKMDLGQSDHDEFWT
;
A
#
# COMPACT_ATOMS: atom_id res chain seq x y z
N MET A 1 -3.64 -17.91 -3.02
CA MET A 1 -2.52 -16.95 -2.85
C MET A 1 -3.12 -15.56 -2.78
N THR A 2 -2.80 -14.79 -1.74
CA THR A 2 -3.26 -13.40 -1.61
C THR A 2 -2.33 -12.48 -2.42
N ILE A 3 -2.90 -11.53 -3.16
CA ILE A 3 -2.12 -10.47 -3.80
C ILE A 3 -2.35 -9.18 -3.02
N PHE A 4 -1.29 -8.60 -2.50
CA PHE A 4 -1.33 -7.31 -1.86
C PHE A 4 -0.89 -6.25 -2.85
N LEU A 5 -1.67 -5.18 -2.99
CA LEU A 5 -1.28 -3.99 -3.73
C LEU A 5 -0.87 -2.93 -2.70
N GLY A 6 0.43 -2.70 -2.54
CA GLY A 6 0.99 -1.71 -1.62
C GLY A 6 1.00 -0.33 -2.25
N CYS A 7 0.48 0.66 -1.52
CA CYS A 7 0.44 2.07 -1.92
C CYS A 7 0.52 2.97 -0.66
N GLY A 8 1.00 4.20 -0.80
CA GLY A 8 1.10 5.18 0.30
C GLY A 8 0.75 6.61 -0.09
N PHE A 9 0.09 6.80 -1.24
CA PHE A 9 -0.18 8.12 -1.81
C PHE A 9 -1.66 8.40 -2.06
N ALA A 10 -2.52 7.38 -2.12
CA ALA A 10 -3.92 7.53 -2.52
C ALA A 10 -4.78 8.15 -1.40
N ALA A 11 -4.61 7.72 -0.16
CA ALA A 11 -5.29 8.31 1.00
C ALA A 11 -4.65 9.64 1.43
N LYS A 12 -3.34 9.79 1.19
CA LYS A 12 -2.55 10.97 1.58
C LYS A 12 -2.97 12.22 0.79
N TYR A 13 -3.12 12.10 -0.53
CA TYR A 13 -3.23 13.25 -1.43
C TYR A 13 -4.60 13.33 -2.12
N ARG A 14 -5.57 13.93 -1.41
CA ARG A 14 -6.97 14.07 -1.87
C ARG A 14 -7.15 14.96 -3.11
N GLY A 15 -6.29 15.97 -3.26
CA GLY A 15 -6.40 16.99 -4.31
C GLY A 15 -5.72 16.64 -5.62
N GLY A 16 -4.91 15.57 -5.65
CA GLY A 16 -4.24 15.15 -6.87
C GLY A 16 -5.16 14.39 -7.79
N GLY A 17 -5.46 14.99 -8.94
CA GLY A 17 -6.03 14.23 -10.05
C GLY A 17 -5.08 13.08 -10.40
N GLY A 18 -5.58 11.85 -10.42
CA GLY A 18 -4.79 10.67 -10.82
C GLY A 18 -4.34 9.75 -9.67
N ASN A 19 -3.96 10.30 -8.50
CA ASN A 19 -3.33 9.49 -7.44
C ASN A 19 -4.22 8.37 -6.90
N PHE A 20 -5.51 8.61 -6.71
CA PHE A 20 -6.42 7.54 -6.32
C PHE A 20 -6.68 6.54 -7.46
N SER A 21 -6.76 7.03 -8.71
CA SER A 21 -7.10 6.20 -9.85
C SER A 21 -6.01 5.17 -10.20
N VAL A 22 -4.74 5.44 -9.89
CA VAL A 22 -3.64 4.51 -10.20
C VAL A 22 -3.78 3.17 -9.47
N PRO A 23 -3.77 3.08 -8.13
CA PRO A 23 -4.01 1.81 -7.45
C PRO A 23 -5.42 1.27 -7.68
N LEU A 24 -6.43 2.14 -7.92
CA LEU A 24 -7.78 1.70 -8.26
C LEU A 24 -7.81 0.85 -9.55
N GLN A 25 -7.17 1.29 -10.64
CA GLN A 25 -7.17 0.53 -11.90
C GLN A 25 -6.50 -0.85 -11.73
N TRP A 26 -5.44 -0.94 -10.92
CA TRP A 26 -4.78 -2.21 -10.59
C TRP A 26 -5.73 -3.13 -9.84
N MET A 27 -6.40 -2.62 -8.79
CA MET A 27 -7.38 -3.41 -8.03
C MET A 27 -8.53 -3.91 -8.90
N LEU A 28 -9.07 -3.06 -9.79
CA LEU A 28 -10.13 -3.45 -10.71
C LEU A 28 -9.63 -4.49 -11.74
N GLY A 29 -8.39 -4.37 -12.21
CA GLY A 29 -7.76 -5.35 -13.09
C GLY A 29 -7.59 -6.71 -12.41
N LEU A 30 -7.03 -6.73 -11.20
CA LEU A 30 -6.87 -7.94 -10.39
C LEU A 30 -8.22 -8.60 -10.08
N GLN A 31 -9.26 -7.81 -9.79
CA GLN A 31 -10.62 -8.33 -9.61
C GLN A 31 -11.19 -8.95 -10.89
N ARG A 32 -10.99 -8.33 -12.05
CA ARG A 32 -11.41 -8.89 -13.35
C ARG A 32 -10.72 -10.22 -13.67
N LEU A 33 -9.46 -10.36 -13.25
CA LEU A 33 -8.70 -11.61 -13.30
C LEU A 33 -9.13 -12.63 -12.22
N LYS A 34 -10.11 -12.28 -11.37
CA LYS A 34 -10.64 -13.10 -10.26
C LYS A 34 -9.58 -13.46 -9.22
N LEU A 35 -8.56 -12.62 -9.08
CA LEU A 35 -7.49 -12.80 -8.09
C LEU A 35 -7.94 -12.27 -6.73
N ASP A 36 -7.45 -12.90 -5.66
CA ASP A 36 -7.71 -12.47 -4.29
C ASP A 36 -6.79 -11.29 -3.91
N ALA A 37 -7.19 -10.10 -4.36
CA ALA A 37 -6.43 -8.88 -4.17
C ALA A 37 -6.91 -8.06 -2.96
N ILE A 38 -5.95 -7.53 -2.20
CA ILE A 38 -6.14 -6.62 -1.07
C ILE A 38 -5.28 -5.37 -1.29
N TRP A 39 -5.90 -4.19 -1.21
CA TRP A 39 -5.19 -2.92 -1.24
C TRP A 39 -4.63 -2.59 0.16
N LEU A 40 -3.32 -2.52 0.30
CA LEU A 40 -2.63 -2.01 1.48
C LEU A 40 -2.27 -0.55 1.28
N GLU A 41 -2.95 0.34 2.01
CA GLU A 41 -2.73 1.79 1.92
C GLU A 41 -2.02 2.29 3.17
N LEU A 42 -0.80 2.80 3.04
CA LEU A 42 -0.09 3.47 4.12
C LEU A 42 -0.57 4.91 4.27
N LEU A 43 -0.89 5.31 5.50
CA LEU A 43 -1.20 6.69 5.84
C LEU A 43 -0.38 7.13 7.07
N PRO A 44 0.74 7.85 6.87
CA PRO A 44 1.47 8.43 7.98
C PRO A 44 0.65 9.56 8.63
N ALA A 45 0.78 9.68 9.96
CA ALA A 45 0.18 10.79 10.70
C ALA A 45 0.73 12.15 10.23
N THR A 46 -0.10 13.17 10.30
CA THR A 46 0.28 14.57 10.12
C THR A 46 -0.02 15.35 11.39
N ASP A 47 0.55 16.54 11.53
CA ASP A 47 0.40 17.39 12.72
C ASP A 47 -1.03 17.94 12.92
N ASP A 48 -1.92 17.75 11.93
CA ASP A 48 -3.33 18.11 11.97
C ASP A 48 -4.24 16.88 12.21
N PRO A 49 -4.83 16.74 13.43
CA PRO A 49 -5.77 15.68 13.77
C PRO A 49 -7.07 15.66 12.96
N GLU A 50 -7.63 16.81 12.58
CA GLU A 50 -8.91 16.83 11.87
C GLU A 50 -8.72 16.46 10.38
N ALA A 51 -7.60 16.88 9.80
CA ALA A 51 -7.26 16.53 8.43
C ALA A 51 -7.09 15.01 8.22
N TYR A 52 -6.59 14.25 9.21
CA TYR A 52 -6.40 12.80 9.03
C TYR A 52 -7.72 12.05 8.97
N GLN A 53 -8.70 12.37 9.83
CA GLN A 53 -9.96 11.63 9.87
C GLN A 53 -10.72 11.84 8.55
N ALA A 54 -10.71 13.07 8.04
CA ALA A 54 -11.28 13.40 6.74
C ALA A 54 -10.61 12.64 5.57
N ARG A 55 -9.30 12.32 5.64
CA ARG A 55 -8.60 11.49 4.65
C ARG A 55 -9.05 10.03 4.71
N ILE A 56 -9.13 9.46 5.91
CA ILE A 56 -9.62 8.09 6.12
C ILE A 56 -11.07 7.98 5.61
N ASP A 57 -11.95 8.89 6.01
CA ASP A 57 -13.36 8.86 5.62
C ASP A 57 -13.54 8.99 4.11
N ASN A 58 -12.74 9.86 3.48
CA ASN A 58 -12.74 10.00 2.02
C ASN A 58 -12.30 8.71 1.35
N PHE A 59 -11.18 8.12 1.78
CA PHE A 59 -10.65 6.87 1.22
C PHE A 59 -11.66 5.73 1.35
N GLN A 60 -12.25 5.55 2.53
CA GLN A 60 -13.29 4.54 2.75
C GLN A 60 -14.52 4.75 1.87
N ARG A 61 -14.96 6.01 1.70
CA ARG A 61 -16.06 6.34 0.79
C ARG A 61 -15.74 5.97 -0.65
N GLN A 62 -14.54 6.30 -1.14
CA GLN A 62 -14.13 5.96 -2.49
C GLN A 62 -14.09 4.44 -2.70
N LEU A 63 -13.49 3.69 -1.77
CA LEU A 63 -13.46 2.23 -1.87
C LEU A 63 -14.86 1.61 -1.84
N ARG A 64 -15.79 2.13 -1.03
CA ARG A 64 -17.20 1.69 -1.06
C ARG A 64 -17.84 1.95 -2.42
N ALA A 65 -17.66 3.14 -3.01
CA ALA A 65 -18.21 3.50 -4.30
C ALA A 65 -17.73 2.59 -5.44
N HIS A 66 -16.52 2.02 -5.31
CA HIS A 66 -15.94 1.09 -6.28
C HIS A 66 -16.05 -0.39 -5.91
N GLY A 67 -16.87 -0.75 -4.90
CA GLY A 67 -17.08 -2.16 -4.53
C GLY A 67 -15.88 -2.83 -3.83
N LEU A 68 -14.97 -2.04 -3.26
CA LEU A 68 -13.73 -2.48 -2.59
C LEU A 68 -13.80 -2.41 -1.07
N ALA A 69 -14.99 -2.21 -0.48
CA ALA A 69 -15.18 -2.00 0.95
C ALA A 69 -14.60 -3.12 1.85
N GLY A 70 -14.54 -4.35 1.36
CA GLY A 70 -13.97 -5.50 2.07
C GLY A 70 -12.59 -5.94 1.56
N ARG A 71 -11.94 -5.16 0.69
CA ARG A 71 -10.72 -5.54 -0.04
C ARG A 71 -9.56 -4.57 0.19
N TYR A 72 -9.49 -4.00 1.39
CA TYR A 72 -8.41 -3.09 1.75
C TYR A 72 -8.02 -3.19 3.22
N CYS A 73 -6.79 -2.80 3.52
CA CYS A 73 -6.34 -2.47 4.85
C CYS A 73 -5.57 -1.14 4.77
N LEU A 74 -6.10 -0.11 5.41
CA LEU A 74 -5.37 1.14 5.59
C LEU A 74 -4.54 1.04 6.86
N LEU A 75 -3.24 1.21 6.73
CA LEU A 75 -2.23 1.16 7.77
C LEU A 75 -1.90 2.58 8.22
N TYR A 76 -2.51 2.99 9.34
CA TYR A 76 -2.26 4.29 9.92
C TYR A 76 -1.08 4.22 10.89
N GLN A 77 -0.07 5.05 10.64
CA GLN A 77 1.17 5.08 11.42
C GLN A 77 1.30 6.37 12.22
N LYS A 78 1.39 6.25 13.56
CA LYS A 78 1.59 7.37 14.48
C LYS A 78 2.64 7.00 15.54
N PRO A 79 3.77 7.73 15.64
CA PRO A 79 4.18 8.86 14.79
C PRO A 79 4.49 8.42 13.35
N ALA A 80 4.55 9.36 12.40
CA ALA A 80 5.04 9.06 11.06
C ALA A 80 6.51 8.61 11.13
N ALA A 81 6.86 7.54 10.42
CA ALA A 81 8.23 7.04 10.34
C ALA A 81 8.51 6.48 8.94
N THR A 82 9.78 6.33 8.61
CA THR A 82 10.22 5.74 7.33
C THR A 82 10.22 4.21 7.37
N THR A 83 10.37 3.61 8.56
CA THR A 83 10.27 2.17 8.76
C THR A 83 8.85 1.78 9.13
N HIS A 84 8.44 0.57 8.73
CA HIS A 84 7.08 0.10 8.95
C HIS A 84 7.03 -1.03 9.97
N GLU A 85 6.77 -0.65 11.22
CA GLU A 85 6.51 -1.59 12.30
C GLU A 85 5.01 -1.89 12.35
N LEU A 86 4.57 -2.97 11.68
CA LEU A 86 3.15 -3.35 11.60
C LEU A 86 2.50 -3.42 13.00
N ASP A 87 3.28 -3.78 14.03
CA ASP A 87 2.75 -3.89 15.37
C ASP A 87 2.30 -2.57 16.00
N SER A 88 2.97 -1.48 15.63
CA SER A 88 2.66 -0.12 16.05
C SER A 88 1.54 0.54 15.24
N MET A 89 1.18 -0.03 14.08
CA MET A 89 0.24 0.57 13.14
C MET A 89 -1.21 0.18 13.45
N ARG A 90 -2.11 1.13 13.24
CA ARG A 90 -3.56 0.89 13.32
C ARG A 90 -4.08 0.45 11.95
N CYS A 91 -4.67 -0.74 11.89
CA CYS A 91 -5.35 -1.25 10.71
C CYS A 91 -6.81 -0.75 10.64
N ILE A 92 -7.26 -0.27 9.47
CA ILE A 92 -8.63 0.20 9.21
C ILE A 92 -9.18 -0.49 7.95
N GLY A 93 -10.44 -0.92 7.99
CA GLY A 93 -11.02 -1.77 6.95
C GLY A 93 -10.91 -3.24 7.36
N MET A 94 -9.88 -3.93 6.87
CA MET A 94 -9.51 -5.26 7.37
C MET A 94 -8.89 -5.17 8.77
N SER A 95 -9.21 -6.14 9.62
CA SER A 95 -8.62 -6.25 10.97
C SER A 95 -7.15 -6.68 10.89
N LYS A 96 -6.35 -6.29 11.89
CA LYS A 96 -4.94 -6.69 11.98
C LYS A 96 -4.77 -8.21 12.01
N ARG A 97 -5.67 -8.92 12.69
CA ARG A 97 -5.66 -10.40 12.72
C ARG A 97 -5.86 -10.99 11.32
N ALA A 98 -6.87 -10.53 10.59
CA ALA A 98 -7.14 -11.02 9.23
C ALA A 98 -5.99 -10.69 8.25
N LEU A 99 -5.31 -9.56 8.45
CA LEU A 99 -4.09 -9.23 7.69
C LEU A 99 -2.97 -10.24 8.00
N LEU A 100 -2.69 -10.49 9.28
CA LEU A 100 -1.67 -11.46 9.71
C LEU A 100 -1.98 -12.88 9.22
N ASP A 101 -3.23 -13.32 9.28
CA ASP A 101 -3.65 -14.64 8.79
C ASP A 101 -3.37 -14.79 7.27
N ARG A 102 -3.54 -13.71 6.51
CA ARG A 102 -3.23 -13.68 5.07
C ARG A 102 -1.73 -13.63 4.79
N LEU A 103 -0.94 -12.97 5.63
CA LEU A 103 0.52 -12.92 5.55
C LEU A 103 1.17 -14.27 5.90
N ALA A 104 0.55 -15.04 6.81
CA ALA A 104 1.01 -16.39 7.16
C ALA A 104 0.83 -17.41 6.01
N GLY A 105 -0.09 -17.15 5.09
CA GLY A 105 -0.30 -17.96 3.88
C GLY A 105 0.51 -17.47 2.68
N PRO A 106 0.48 -18.21 1.54
CA PRO A 106 1.15 -17.79 0.32
C PRO A 106 0.63 -16.43 -0.17
N ASN A 107 1.53 -15.47 -0.31
CA ASN A 107 1.19 -14.13 -0.73
C ASN A 107 2.24 -13.48 -1.65
N THR A 108 1.83 -12.44 -2.37
CA THR A 108 2.71 -11.60 -3.18
C THR A 108 2.36 -10.15 -2.96
N LEU A 109 3.36 -9.31 -2.72
CA LEU A 109 3.22 -7.85 -2.68
C LEU A 109 3.60 -7.27 -4.04
N LEU A 110 2.69 -6.49 -4.61
CA LEU A 110 2.94 -5.53 -5.69
C LEU A 110 3.11 -4.16 -5.02
N ASN A 111 4.35 -3.73 -4.82
CA ASN A 111 4.69 -2.52 -4.07
C ASN A 111 4.81 -1.33 -5.03
N LEU A 112 3.73 -0.55 -5.17
CA LEU A 112 3.70 0.59 -6.07
C LEU A 112 4.55 1.73 -5.50
N SER A 113 5.43 2.29 -6.33
CA SER A 113 6.29 3.43 -5.97
C SER A 113 7.02 3.23 -4.64
N TYR A 114 7.43 2.00 -4.34
CA TYR A 114 8.21 1.68 -3.14
C TYR A 114 7.51 2.09 -1.83
N SER A 115 6.18 2.02 -1.80
CA SER A 115 5.37 2.58 -0.71
C SER A 115 5.47 1.81 0.62
N ILE A 116 5.81 0.52 0.60
CA ILE A 116 5.93 -0.34 1.79
C ILE A 116 7.41 -0.63 2.06
N HIS A 117 7.88 -0.27 3.26
CA HIS A 117 9.26 -0.40 3.69
C HIS A 117 9.45 -1.51 4.75
N PRO A 118 10.70 -1.96 4.99
CA PRO A 118 11.04 -2.82 6.12
C PRO A 118 10.71 -2.18 7.49
N PRO A 119 10.49 -3.00 8.54
CA PRO A 119 10.50 -4.47 8.51
C PRO A 119 9.22 -5.10 7.97
N PHE A 120 8.10 -4.36 7.83
CA PHE A 120 6.85 -4.94 7.34
C PHE A 120 6.97 -5.52 5.93
N LEU A 121 7.74 -4.90 5.03
CA LEU A 121 8.05 -5.42 3.70
C LEU A 121 8.60 -6.86 3.73
N LEU A 122 9.34 -7.24 4.77
CA LEU A 122 9.96 -8.56 4.89
C LEU A 122 8.98 -9.66 5.29
N GLN A 123 7.72 -9.33 5.61
CA GLN A 123 6.68 -10.30 5.97
C GLN A 123 5.96 -10.90 4.76
N PHE A 124 6.23 -10.41 3.55
CA PHE A 124 5.62 -10.91 2.33
C PHE A 124 6.48 -12.01 1.69
N SER A 125 5.85 -13.06 1.16
CA SER A 125 6.58 -14.22 0.60
C SER A 125 7.27 -13.93 -0.72
N ARG A 126 6.70 -13.03 -1.53
CA ARG A 126 7.26 -12.52 -2.78
C ARG A 126 6.99 -11.04 -2.87
N ARG A 127 8.00 -10.24 -3.19
CA ARG A 127 7.99 -8.77 -3.14
C ARG A 127 8.39 -8.23 -4.49
N ILE A 128 7.45 -7.61 -5.18
CA ILE A 128 7.65 -7.06 -6.51
C ILE A 128 7.57 -5.54 -6.38
N PHE A 129 8.66 -4.85 -6.70
CA PHE A 129 8.65 -3.40 -6.83
C PHE A 129 8.04 -3.04 -8.18
N CYS A 130 7.02 -2.18 -8.18
CA CYS A 130 6.40 -1.67 -9.39
C CYS A 130 6.70 -0.18 -9.52
N ASP A 131 7.56 0.16 -10.48
CA ASP A 131 7.82 1.54 -10.83
C ASP A 131 6.60 2.12 -11.57
N LEU A 132 6.15 3.29 -11.14
CA LEU A 132 5.04 4.00 -11.80
C LEU A 132 5.55 5.16 -12.67
N ASP A 133 6.76 5.65 -12.39
CA ASP A 133 7.38 6.79 -13.07
C ASP A 133 8.73 6.33 -13.62
N PRO A 134 8.73 5.69 -14.82
CA PRO A 134 9.92 5.04 -15.34
C PRO A 134 11.05 6.06 -15.50
N SER A 135 12.18 5.80 -14.84
CA SER A 135 13.53 6.43 -14.93
C SER A 135 14.03 7.16 -13.69
N GLU A 136 13.20 7.86 -12.92
CA GLU A 136 13.69 8.63 -11.76
C GLU A 136 14.12 7.69 -10.63
N ILE A 137 13.26 6.75 -10.26
CA ILE A 137 13.56 5.83 -9.17
C ILE A 137 14.75 4.95 -9.55
N PHE A 138 14.77 4.37 -10.75
CA PHE A 138 15.91 3.57 -11.22
C PHE A 138 17.23 4.33 -11.19
N TYR A 139 17.24 5.62 -11.60
CA TYR A 139 18.45 6.43 -11.51
C TYR A 139 18.96 6.50 -10.06
N TRP A 140 18.10 6.84 -9.11
CA TRP A 140 18.49 6.94 -7.70
C TRP A 140 18.89 5.60 -7.09
N MET A 141 18.27 4.50 -7.53
CA MET A 141 18.67 3.15 -7.13
C MET A 141 20.11 2.81 -7.55
N THR A 142 20.65 3.43 -8.61
CA THR A 142 22.08 3.28 -8.96
C THR A 142 23.03 4.09 -8.08
N LYS A 143 22.50 5.06 -7.32
CA LYS A 143 23.29 6.02 -6.53
C LYS A 143 23.24 5.71 -5.03
N MET A 144 22.12 5.21 -4.53
CA MET A 144 21.94 4.87 -3.13
C MET A 144 20.88 3.79 -2.92
N ASP A 145 20.98 3.08 -1.81
CA ASP A 145 19.91 2.19 -1.37
C ASP A 145 18.79 3.03 -0.75
N LEU A 146 17.63 3.04 -1.40
CA LEU A 146 16.39 3.59 -0.88
C LEU A 146 15.64 2.54 -0.05
N GLY A 147 16.10 1.29 -0.03
CA GLY A 147 15.54 0.06 0.53
C GLY A 147 14.79 -0.80 -0.50
N GLN A 148 15.05 -0.55 -1.79
CA GLN A 148 14.61 -1.39 -2.89
C GLN A 148 15.24 -2.79 -2.86
N SER A 149 16.40 -2.94 -2.23
CA SER A 149 17.19 -4.19 -2.16
C SER A 149 16.43 -5.35 -1.52
N ASP A 150 15.35 -5.06 -0.80
CA ASP A 150 14.51 -6.06 -0.14
C ASP A 150 13.40 -6.64 -1.05
N HIS A 151 13.36 -6.27 -2.34
CA HIS A 151 12.44 -6.83 -3.34
C HIS A 151 13.08 -7.97 -4.12
N ASP A 152 12.25 -8.92 -4.52
CA ASP A 152 12.67 -10.09 -5.31
C ASP A 152 12.65 -9.78 -6.82
N GLU A 153 11.76 -8.88 -7.27
CA GLU A 153 11.58 -8.50 -8.68
C GLU A 153 11.25 -7.01 -8.86
N PHE A 154 11.54 -6.50 -10.06
CA PHE A 154 11.37 -5.09 -10.44
C PHE A 154 10.60 -4.99 -11.77
N TRP A 155 9.46 -4.33 -11.77
CA TRP A 155 8.58 -4.13 -12.94
C TRP A 155 8.50 -2.64 -13.31
N THR A 156 8.44 -2.35 -14.61
CA THR A 156 8.39 -1.01 -15.21
C THR A 156 7.21 -0.86 -16.15
#